data_AF-A0A2E7UUQ7-F1
#
_entry.id   AF-A0A2E7UUQ7-F1
#
_cell.length_a   1.000
_cell.length_b   1.000
_cell.length_c   1.000
_cell.angle_alpha   90.00
_cell.angle_beta   90.00
_cell.angle_gamma   90.00
#
_symmetry.space_group_name_H-M   'P 1'
#
loop_
_entity.id
_entity.type
_entity.pdbx_description
1 polymer ?
#
loop_
_entity_poly.entity_id
_entity_poly.type
_entity_poly.pdbx_seq_one_letter_code
_entity_poly.pdbx_strand_id
1 'polypeptide(L)'
;MSMAAARRRAHMRSGALVNWLGLAVVCMTQGACGGDEGKASGATSLDADGDGFTEADGDCDDADPLVSPASEESCDGIDNNCDGIVDEGVTASWYPDGDGDGFGSDGDPVEACSRPVGFVPGATDCNDEDSSVFPGALEVCDGIDTDCDDIPDPTSCRPLGTSDAFIHGSVEGMRLGASLASIEDWDGDGVADLAVGAPDQDAGRGAVFVFRGPIATGTRLSEDAYATLTGVGDGDATGYALAGLPDLDGDGRSELAVGTWGDDEGGNAAGALTIHAGGGDGDLSPDDFLVRYEGERPGQNVGIAVDFVGDIDQDGRPDVVVGAPGDDEAGVGAGVALLMPTATDGSTLSAADAVARIHGAVEGDFLGQVVNGPGDLGGDGVPDLLVAAPGDDVGGDDAGAFFILDGPIDSDRSTLDASTAWYGEAAGDQAGGAIGTPGDVNDDGYADLVVGAPDQDVGGNGAGLIYIVYGPTSGTSTLANADARILGRQPGDRAGNAVDATADIDGDGRHDVLVGAYIDDSAAINAGAAYLVLGPWSGTSYLTDAEGGFIGESEADVAGWAVSMAGDLDGGGVEDIVIGAPGGDAGAEEGGTVYIIASEGLVF
;
A
#
# COMPACT_ATOMS: atom_id res chain seq x y z
N MET A 1 35.56 -39.77 17.74
CA MET A 1 35.64 -41.21 17.38
C MET A 1 34.24 -41.66 16.97
N SER A 2 33.99 -42.44 15.92
CA SER A 2 34.86 -42.88 14.81
C SER A 2 34.02 -43.59 13.72
N MET A 3 34.10 -43.15 12.44
CA MET A 3 33.79 -43.94 11.21
C MET A 3 32.33 -44.43 10.98
N ALA A 4 31.87 -44.72 9.76
CA ALA A 4 32.37 -44.34 8.42
C ALA A 4 31.29 -44.49 7.32
N ALA A 5 31.52 -43.74 6.24
CA ALA A 5 30.80 -43.65 4.97
C ALA A 5 30.51 -44.96 4.20
N ALA A 6 29.55 -44.86 3.25
CA ALA A 6 29.46 -45.73 2.08
C ALA A 6 29.08 -44.91 0.82
N ARG A 7 30.01 -44.77 -0.15
CA ARG A 7 29.74 -44.17 -1.48
C ARG A 7 29.34 -45.26 -2.48
N ARG A 8 28.50 -44.91 -3.47
CA ARG A 8 28.54 -45.52 -4.82
C ARG A 8 28.33 -44.45 -5.91
N ARG A 9 29.32 -44.31 -6.81
CA ARG A 9 29.14 -43.71 -8.14
C ARG A 9 28.92 -44.84 -9.15
N ALA A 10 28.22 -44.56 -10.24
CA ALA A 10 28.24 -45.39 -11.44
C ALA A 10 28.47 -44.50 -12.68
N HIS A 11 29.53 -44.76 -13.44
CA HIS A 11 29.68 -44.25 -14.81
C HIS A 11 29.15 -45.31 -15.78
N MET A 12 28.52 -44.87 -16.87
CA MET A 12 28.52 -45.60 -18.13
C MET A 12 29.13 -44.75 -19.25
N ARG A 13 29.45 -45.38 -20.38
CA ARG A 13 30.38 -44.85 -21.39
C ARG A 13 29.73 -44.66 -22.75
N SER A 14 30.32 -43.71 -23.50
CA SER A 14 30.28 -43.52 -24.95
C SER A 14 30.16 -44.81 -25.79
N GLY A 15 29.43 -44.69 -26.92
CA GLY A 15 29.40 -45.65 -28.01
C GLY A 15 28.56 -45.14 -29.20
N ALA A 16 29.19 -44.57 -30.23
CA ALA A 16 28.53 -44.11 -31.45
C ALA A 16 28.48 -45.21 -32.53
N LEU A 17 27.42 -45.26 -33.37
CA LEU A 17 27.34 -46.14 -34.53
C LEU A 17 26.36 -45.65 -35.64
N VAL A 18 26.91 -45.03 -36.68
CA VAL A 18 26.63 -45.19 -38.13
C VAL A 18 25.17 -45.41 -38.61
N ASN A 19 24.54 -44.33 -39.12
CA ASN A 19 23.97 -44.13 -40.48
C ASN A 19 23.56 -45.36 -41.35
N TRP A 20 22.40 -45.34 -42.04
CA TRP A 20 22.26 -45.81 -43.45
C TRP A 20 20.94 -45.32 -44.11
N LEU A 21 21.07 -44.56 -45.22
CA LEU A 21 20.18 -44.27 -46.39
C LEU A 21 18.62 -44.32 -46.29
N GLY A 22 17.85 -43.52 -47.04
CA GLY A 22 18.20 -42.42 -47.98
C GLY A 22 17.37 -42.40 -49.29
N LEU A 23 17.50 -41.30 -50.07
CA LEU A 23 16.97 -41.05 -51.44
C LEU A 23 15.44 -40.94 -51.57
N ALA A 24 14.85 -40.15 -52.49
CA ALA A 24 15.30 -39.05 -53.38
C ALA A 24 14.05 -38.16 -53.68
N VAL A 25 13.90 -37.24 -54.64
CA VAL A 25 14.55 -36.80 -55.91
C VAL A 25 14.10 -35.31 -56.14
N VAL A 26 14.48 -34.50 -57.14
CA VAL A 26 15.13 -34.64 -58.47
C VAL A 26 16.05 -33.43 -58.74
N CYS A 27 17.18 -33.59 -59.45
CA CYS A 27 17.59 -32.63 -60.49
C CYS A 27 18.32 -33.36 -61.62
N MET A 28 18.26 -32.84 -62.85
CA MET A 28 18.73 -33.46 -64.10
C MET A 28 19.72 -32.50 -64.82
N THR A 29 20.71 -32.90 -65.63
CA THR A 29 21.33 -34.19 -65.97
C THR A 29 22.62 -33.92 -66.76
N GLN A 30 23.67 -34.72 -66.55
CA GLN A 30 24.85 -34.89 -67.44
C GLN A 30 25.77 -33.65 -67.67
N GLY A 31 27.11 -33.79 -67.66
CA GLY A 31 27.93 -34.95 -67.29
C GLY A 31 29.40 -34.85 -67.71
N ALA A 32 30.19 -35.82 -67.25
CA ALA A 32 31.58 -36.14 -67.64
C ALA A 32 32.68 -35.09 -67.36
N CYS A 33 33.56 -35.40 -66.40
CA CYS A 33 34.85 -34.73 -66.25
C CYS A 33 35.82 -35.15 -67.38
N GLY A 34 36.59 -34.19 -67.89
CA GLY A 34 37.76 -34.42 -68.73
C GLY A 34 38.74 -33.27 -68.54
N GLY A 35 39.98 -33.57 -68.17
CA GLY A 35 41.02 -32.55 -68.01
C GLY A 35 41.80 -32.37 -69.30
N ASP A 36 42.27 -31.14 -69.54
CA ASP A 36 43.36 -30.84 -70.48
C ASP A 36 44.14 -29.63 -69.95
N GLU A 37 45.42 -29.50 -70.33
CA GLU A 37 46.30 -28.47 -69.77
C GLU A 37 46.17 -27.11 -70.49
N GLY A 38 46.03 -26.04 -69.70
CA GLY A 38 46.52 -24.72 -70.08
C GLY A 38 45.69 -23.89 -71.06
N LYS A 39 44.87 -23.00 -70.50
CA LYS A 39 44.84 -21.58 -70.91
C LYS A 39 44.17 -20.71 -69.86
N ALA A 40 44.86 -19.66 -69.45
CA ALA A 40 44.20 -18.52 -68.82
C ALA A 40 43.34 -17.81 -69.88
N SER A 41 42.02 -17.81 -69.68
CA SER A 41 41.12 -16.77 -70.18
C SER A 41 40.77 -15.92 -68.97
N GLY A 42 41.21 -14.67 -68.94
CA GLY A 42 40.85 -13.77 -67.84
C GLY A 42 39.34 -13.60 -67.80
N ALA A 43 38.73 -13.99 -66.69
CA ALA A 43 37.73 -13.12 -66.12
C ALA A 43 38.47 -11.81 -65.80
N THR A 44 37.92 -10.68 -66.23
CA THR A 44 38.05 -9.48 -65.42
C THR A 44 37.23 -9.77 -64.17
N SER A 45 37.85 -9.68 -63.00
CA SER A 45 37.12 -9.35 -61.77
C SER A 45 36.27 -8.11 -62.03
N LEU A 46 35.11 -8.04 -61.40
CA LEU A 46 34.04 -7.13 -61.81
C LEU A 46 33.31 -6.65 -60.56
N ASP A 47 33.93 -5.66 -59.92
CA ASP A 47 33.33 -4.54 -59.15
C ASP A 47 31.81 -4.73 -59.02
N ALA A 48 31.41 -5.41 -57.95
CA ALA A 48 30.05 -5.96 -57.81
C ALA A 48 29.16 -5.14 -56.87
N ASP A 49 29.75 -4.36 -55.96
CA ASP A 49 29.07 -3.36 -55.13
C ASP A 49 29.13 -1.92 -55.70
N GLY A 50 30.21 -1.56 -56.40
CA GLY A 50 30.37 -0.25 -57.06
C GLY A 50 31.39 0.71 -56.41
N ASP A 51 32.27 0.25 -55.51
CA ASP A 51 33.26 1.10 -54.83
C ASP A 51 34.39 1.61 -55.78
N GLY A 52 34.77 0.79 -56.77
CA GLY A 52 35.83 1.05 -57.75
C GLY A 52 37.07 0.14 -57.65
N PHE A 53 37.07 -0.85 -56.76
CA PHE A 53 38.08 -1.90 -56.62
C PHE A 53 37.53 -3.26 -57.14
N THR A 54 38.34 -4.32 -57.02
CA THR A 54 37.96 -5.70 -57.37
C THR A 54 38.85 -6.72 -56.64
N GLU A 55 38.43 -7.99 -56.53
CA GLU A 55 39.22 -9.13 -55.98
C GLU A 55 40.64 -9.22 -56.58
N ALA A 56 40.87 -8.74 -57.81
CA ALA A 56 42.19 -8.75 -58.45
C ALA A 56 43.03 -7.47 -58.24
N ASP A 57 42.41 -6.39 -57.77
CA ASP A 57 43.06 -5.09 -57.50
C ASP A 57 43.42 -4.90 -56.01
N GLY A 58 42.89 -5.74 -55.12
CA GLY A 58 43.27 -5.83 -53.71
C GLY A 58 42.10 -5.97 -52.72
N ASP A 59 40.87 -5.91 -53.22
CA ASP A 59 39.64 -6.10 -52.46
C ASP A 59 39.58 -7.46 -51.76
N CYS A 60 39.02 -7.48 -50.56
CA CYS A 60 38.90 -8.63 -49.69
C CYS A 60 37.44 -9.09 -49.42
N ASP A 61 36.42 -8.30 -49.80
CA ASP A 61 35.03 -8.77 -49.96
C ASP A 61 34.31 -7.94 -51.04
N ASP A 62 34.47 -8.36 -52.32
CA ASP A 62 33.97 -7.86 -53.63
C ASP A 62 32.42 -7.80 -53.71
N ALA A 63 31.75 -7.48 -52.61
CA ALA A 63 30.31 -7.41 -52.39
C ALA A 63 29.87 -6.45 -51.25
N ASP A 64 30.79 -5.86 -50.47
CA ASP A 64 30.49 -4.82 -49.47
C ASP A 64 31.34 -3.55 -49.72
N PRO A 65 30.73 -2.42 -50.15
CA PRO A 65 31.46 -1.21 -50.55
C PRO A 65 32.05 -0.41 -49.37
N LEU A 66 32.07 -0.98 -48.17
CA LEU A 66 32.83 -0.50 -47.02
C LEU A 66 34.18 -1.21 -46.85
N VAL A 67 34.40 -2.34 -47.55
CA VAL A 67 35.59 -3.19 -47.44
C VAL A 67 36.45 -3.04 -48.70
N SER A 68 37.45 -2.15 -48.68
CA SER A 68 38.23 -1.79 -49.88
C SER A 68 39.64 -1.29 -49.55
N PRO A 69 40.63 -1.44 -50.46
CA PRO A 69 41.97 -0.82 -50.35
C PRO A 69 42.04 0.72 -50.28
N ALA A 70 40.92 1.41 -50.11
CA ALA A 70 40.83 2.85 -49.86
C ALA A 70 39.84 3.24 -48.75
N SER A 71 39.26 2.27 -48.02
CA SER A 71 38.41 2.52 -46.85
C SER A 71 39.20 3.10 -45.67
N GLU A 72 38.48 3.66 -44.70
CA GLU A 72 39.02 3.98 -43.37
C GLU A 72 38.55 2.88 -42.40
N GLU A 73 39.44 2.40 -41.52
CA GLU A 73 39.10 1.37 -40.52
C GLU A 73 37.96 1.80 -39.59
N SER A 74 37.24 0.82 -39.08
CA SER A 74 36.18 0.92 -38.07
C SER A 74 36.31 -0.25 -37.09
N CYS A 75 35.90 -0.04 -35.83
CA CYS A 75 35.95 -1.10 -34.81
C CYS A 75 34.78 -2.08 -34.93
N ASP A 76 34.75 -2.85 -36.03
CA ASP A 76 33.74 -3.88 -36.30
C ASP A 76 34.30 -5.32 -36.39
N GLY A 77 35.63 -5.48 -36.39
CA GLY A 77 36.32 -6.77 -36.50
C GLY A 77 36.54 -7.25 -37.93
N ILE A 78 36.40 -6.38 -38.93
CA ILE A 78 36.71 -6.61 -40.35
C ILE A 78 37.99 -5.84 -40.72
N ASP A 79 38.80 -6.40 -41.61
CA ASP A 79 39.92 -5.71 -42.27
C ASP A 79 39.31 -4.75 -43.31
N ASN A 80 38.81 -3.57 -42.90
CA ASN A 80 38.04 -2.71 -43.81
C ASN A 80 38.93 -2.19 -44.95
N ASN A 81 40.23 -1.97 -44.71
CA ASN A 81 41.18 -1.47 -45.71
C ASN A 81 41.99 -2.54 -46.49
N CYS A 82 41.74 -3.83 -46.23
CA CYS A 82 42.38 -4.98 -46.87
C CYS A 82 43.94 -5.00 -46.80
N ASP A 83 44.54 -4.43 -45.74
CA ASP A 83 45.99 -4.42 -45.47
C ASP A 83 46.49 -5.78 -44.96
N GLY A 84 45.61 -6.57 -44.35
CA GLY A 84 45.92 -7.85 -43.68
C GLY A 84 46.12 -7.73 -42.17
N ILE A 85 45.81 -6.56 -41.60
CA ILE A 85 45.58 -6.34 -40.17
C ILE A 85 44.05 -6.12 -39.98
N VAL A 86 43.56 -6.06 -38.73
CA VAL A 86 42.14 -5.85 -38.42
C VAL A 86 42.08 -4.76 -37.36
N ASP A 87 41.25 -3.75 -37.61
CA ASP A 87 41.02 -2.57 -36.79
C ASP A 87 42.28 -1.73 -36.42
N GLU A 88 43.30 -1.59 -37.28
CA GLU A 88 44.51 -0.84 -36.89
C GLU A 88 44.37 0.69 -36.94
N GLY A 89 44.95 1.35 -35.92
CA GLY A 89 44.96 2.81 -35.83
C GLY A 89 43.65 3.44 -35.33
N VAL A 90 42.58 2.65 -35.23
CA VAL A 90 41.31 3.04 -34.60
C VAL A 90 41.23 2.57 -33.15
N THR A 91 40.43 3.30 -32.37
CA THR A 91 40.04 2.97 -31.00
C THR A 91 38.62 3.49 -30.75
N ALA A 92 37.91 2.83 -29.84
CA ALA A 92 36.72 3.35 -29.20
C ALA A 92 37.03 3.67 -27.73
N SER A 93 36.36 4.69 -27.19
CA SER A 93 36.41 5.02 -25.76
C SER A 93 35.54 4.04 -24.99
N TRP A 94 36.14 3.27 -24.09
CA TRP A 94 35.42 2.39 -23.15
C TRP A 94 35.53 2.96 -21.74
N TYR A 95 34.44 2.92 -21.00
CA TYR A 95 34.29 3.49 -19.66
C TYR A 95 34.21 2.36 -18.64
N PRO A 96 34.74 2.53 -17.42
CA PRO A 96 34.70 1.48 -16.41
C PRO A 96 33.26 1.14 -16.02
N ASP A 97 33.07 -0.11 -15.61
CA ASP A 97 31.82 -0.76 -15.20
C ASP A 97 32.18 -1.51 -13.91
N GLY A 98 31.91 -0.86 -12.76
CA GLY A 98 32.48 -1.15 -11.45
C GLY A 98 31.71 -2.18 -10.63
N ASP A 99 30.38 -2.07 -10.60
CA ASP A 99 29.47 -3.00 -9.93
C ASP A 99 29.02 -4.17 -10.81
N GLY A 100 28.87 -3.97 -12.13
CA GLY A 100 28.53 -5.00 -13.11
C GLY A 100 27.15 -4.90 -13.78
N ASP A 101 26.43 -3.78 -13.67
CA ASP A 101 25.09 -3.60 -14.24
C ASP A 101 25.07 -3.57 -15.80
N GLY A 102 26.12 -3.01 -16.42
CA GLY A 102 26.27 -2.83 -17.86
C GLY A 102 26.30 -1.38 -18.37
N PHE A 103 26.15 -0.39 -17.48
CA PHE A 103 26.43 1.02 -17.73
C PHE A 103 27.85 1.37 -17.25
N GLY A 104 28.29 2.62 -17.43
CA GLY A 104 29.67 2.99 -17.15
C GLY A 104 29.87 4.45 -16.82
N SER A 105 30.87 4.72 -15.99
CA SER A 105 31.03 5.99 -15.27
C SER A 105 31.93 7.00 -16.00
N ASP A 106 32.03 8.24 -15.49
CA ASP A 106 32.90 9.29 -16.05
C ASP A 106 34.41 9.10 -15.77
N GLY A 107 34.78 8.00 -15.10
CA GLY A 107 36.15 7.64 -14.74
C GLY A 107 37.10 7.41 -15.92
N ASP A 108 38.42 7.31 -15.62
CA ASP A 108 39.53 7.24 -16.60
C ASP A 108 39.24 6.26 -17.77
N PRO A 109 38.85 6.75 -18.97
CA PRO A 109 38.39 5.88 -20.05
C PRO A 109 39.57 5.24 -20.80
N VAL A 110 39.34 4.03 -21.29
CA VAL A 110 40.35 3.22 -21.99
C VAL A 110 40.04 3.18 -23.49
N GLU A 111 40.94 3.77 -24.27
CA GLU A 111 40.96 3.66 -25.73
C GLU A 111 41.37 2.24 -26.16
N ALA A 112 40.41 1.46 -26.66
CA ALA A 112 40.61 0.11 -27.18
C ALA A 112 39.62 -0.18 -28.31
N CYS A 113 39.94 -1.08 -29.23
CA CYS A 113 38.99 -1.41 -30.30
C CYS A 113 38.01 -2.51 -29.91
N SER A 114 38.46 -3.54 -29.20
CA SER A 114 37.59 -4.54 -28.57
C SER A 114 37.36 -4.22 -27.09
N ARG A 115 36.13 -4.44 -26.62
CA ARG A 115 35.67 -4.16 -25.25
C ARG A 115 36.60 -4.78 -24.19
N PRO A 116 37.24 -3.97 -23.31
CA PRO A 116 37.98 -4.48 -22.16
C PRO A 116 37.04 -5.22 -21.17
N VAL A 117 37.61 -5.94 -20.20
CA VAL A 117 36.83 -6.63 -19.15
C VAL A 117 36.59 -5.67 -17.98
N GLY A 118 35.33 -5.47 -17.59
CA GLY A 118 34.91 -4.46 -16.60
C GLY A 118 34.83 -3.05 -17.20
N PHE A 119 34.40 -2.97 -18.47
CA PHE A 119 34.25 -1.73 -19.23
C PHE A 119 33.13 -1.84 -20.27
N VAL A 120 32.41 -0.74 -20.52
CA VAL A 120 31.26 -0.65 -21.45
C VAL A 120 31.30 0.64 -22.30
N PRO A 121 30.40 0.84 -23.29
CA PRO A 121 30.42 2.02 -24.14
C PRO A 121 29.47 3.13 -23.63
N GLY A 122 30.02 4.32 -23.39
CA GLY A 122 29.32 5.48 -22.82
C GLY A 122 29.69 5.76 -21.35
N ALA A 123 29.82 7.03 -21.01
CA ALA A 123 29.77 7.52 -19.63
C ALA A 123 28.35 8.03 -19.39
N THR A 124 27.54 7.24 -18.70
CA THR A 124 26.12 7.50 -18.46
C THR A 124 25.64 7.01 -17.10
N ASP A 125 26.35 6.09 -16.45
CA ASP A 125 26.11 5.75 -15.05
C ASP A 125 26.49 6.93 -14.14
N CYS A 126 25.70 7.14 -13.09
CA CYS A 126 25.88 8.20 -12.10
C CYS A 126 26.42 7.72 -10.74
N ASN A 127 26.51 6.39 -10.49
CA ASN A 127 26.99 5.77 -9.26
C ASN A 127 27.63 4.36 -9.45
N ASP A 128 28.80 4.28 -10.10
CA ASP A 128 29.76 3.15 -10.28
C ASP A 128 30.13 2.29 -9.03
N GLU A 129 29.46 2.48 -7.88
CA GLU A 129 29.54 1.63 -6.69
C GLU A 129 28.21 0.89 -6.37
N ASP A 130 27.08 1.17 -7.04
CA ASP A 130 25.78 0.50 -6.79
C ASP A 130 24.91 0.22 -8.05
N SER A 131 24.86 -1.05 -8.45
CA SER A 131 24.15 -1.64 -9.61
C SER A 131 22.62 -1.47 -9.65
N SER A 132 22.03 -0.67 -8.77
CA SER A 132 20.62 -0.25 -8.80
C SER A 132 20.41 1.12 -9.47
N VAL A 133 21.45 1.97 -9.52
CA VAL A 133 21.39 3.37 -9.93
C VAL A 133 21.99 3.52 -11.33
N PHE A 134 21.14 3.57 -12.36
CA PHE A 134 21.56 3.59 -13.76
C PHE A 134 20.50 4.16 -14.73
N PRO A 135 20.91 4.63 -15.92
CA PRO A 135 20.01 5.15 -16.96
C PRO A 135 18.79 4.29 -17.29
N GLY A 136 17.60 4.74 -16.86
CA GLY A 136 16.34 4.02 -17.07
C GLY A 136 16.10 2.87 -16.07
N ALA A 137 16.63 2.99 -14.85
CA ALA A 137 16.13 2.27 -13.67
C ALA A 137 14.69 2.71 -13.29
N LEU A 138 14.22 2.33 -12.11
CA LEU A 138 12.93 2.78 -11.57
C LEU A 138 13.18 3.71 -10.39
N GLU A 139 12.82 4.98 -10.55
CA GLU A 139 12.83 5.94 -9.43
C GLU A 139 11.78 5.57 -8.37
N VAL A 140 12.13 5.83 -7.11
CA VAL A 140 11.29 5.61 -5.93
C VAL A 140 11.42 6.80 -4.98
N CYS A 141 10.45 6.99 -4.07
CA CYS A 141 10.42 8.15 -3.17
C CYS A 141 11.47 8.10 -2.04
N ASP A 142 12.77 8.11 -2.33
CA ASP A 142 13.87 8.17 -1.34
C ASP A 142 14.91 9.28 -1.60
N GLY A 143 14.70 10.12 -2.63
CA GLY A 143 15.57 11.23 -2.97
C GLY A 143 16.92 10.85 -3.59
N ILE A 144 17.07 9.62 -4.09
CA ILE A 144 18.21 9.17 -4.88
C ILE A 144 17.83 9.19 -6.37
N ASP A 145 18.54 10.00 -7.16
CA ASP A 145 18.53 9.98 -8.63
C ASP A 145 19.03 8.61 -9.12
N THR A 146 18.09 7.70 -9.35
CA THR A 146 18.29 6.28 -9.63
C THR A 146 18.31 6.03 -11.15
N ASP A 147 17.61 6.84 -11.94
CA ASP A 147 17.50 6.80 -13.40
C ASP A 147 18.49 7.76 -14.12
N CYS A 148 19.22 8.59 -13.36
CA CYS A 148 20.28 9.50 -13.83
C CYS A 148 19.81 10.64 -14.76
N ASP A 149 18.60 11.20 -14.58
CA ASP A 149 18.07 12.31 -15.41
C ASP A 149 18.14 13.73 -14.79
N ASP A 150 18.78 13.89 -13.62
CA ASP A 150 18.79 15.07 -12.73
C ASP A 150 17.47 15.28 -11.91
N ILE A 151 16.55 14.29 -11.81
CA ILE A 151 15.30 14.36 -11.01
C ILE A 151 15.19 13.20 -9.98
N PRO A 152 15.60 13.40 -8.71
CA PRO A 152 15.74 12.32 -7.70
C PRO A 152 14.47 11.63 -7.17
N ASP A 153 13.28 11.98 -7.65
CA ASP A 153 12.00 11.39 -7.24
C ASP A 153 10.95 11.61 -8.37
N PRO A 154 10.06 10.64 -8.67
CA PRO A 154 8.99 10.85 -9.62
C PRO A 154 7.93 11.83 -9.08
N THR A 155 7.17 12.49 -9.96
CA THR A 155 6.19 13.53 -9.56
C THR A 155 4.96 13.01 -8.79
N SER A 156 4.83 11.70 -8.60
CA SER A 156 3.88 11.08 -7.67
C SER A 156 4.33 11.20 -6.21
N CYS A 157 5.64 11.31 -5.95
CA CYS A 157 6.21 11.51 -4.61
C CYS A 157 5.99 12.95 -4.12
N ARG A 158 5.36 13.07 -2.95
CA ARG A 158 4.85 14.33 -2.38
C ARG A 158 5.25 14.41 -0.90
N PRO A 159 6.34 15.11 -0.54
CA PRO A 159 6.72 15.31 0.85
C PRO A 159 5.62 16.07 1.62
N LEU A 160 5.17 15.54 2.75
CA LEU A 160 4.02 16.07 3.51
C LEU A 160 4.20 17.51 4.00
N GLY A 161 5.43 18.00 4.17
CA GLY A 161 5.76 19.41 4.37
C GLY A 161 5.44 20.35 3.20
N THR A 162 4.86 19.82 2.11
CA THR A 162 4.32 20.57 0.96
C THR A 162 2.79 20.52 0.84
N SER A 163 2.10 19.89 1.80
CA SER A 163 0.64 19.83 1.91
C SER A 163 -0.04 21.21 2.02
N ASP A 164 -1.30 21.27 1.59
CA ASP A 164 -2.07 22.51 1.48
C ASP A 164 -2.48 23.07 2.85
N ALA A 165 -2.78 22.19 3.81
CA ALA A 165 -2.92 22.54 5.22
C ALA A 165 -2.35 21.47 6.15
N PHE A 166 -1.91 21.89 7.33
CA PHE A 166 -1.42 21.00 8.38
C PHE A 166 -1.77 21.57 9.75
N ILE A 167 -1.99 20.67 10.71
CA ILE A 167 -2.41 20.98 12.08
C ILE A 167 -1.46 20.24 13.03
N HIS A 168 -0.60 20.98 13.72
CA HIS A 168 0.34 20.39 14.69
C HIS A 168 -0.23 20.34 16.11
N GLY A 169 0.14 19.29 16.84
CA GLY A 169 0.01 19.19 18.29
C GLY A 169 0.71 20.33 19.02
N SER A 170 0.14 20.74 20.16
CA SER A 170 0.63 21.87 20.95
C SER A 170 1.20 21.48 22.33
N VAL A 171 1.23 20.17 22.61
CA VAL A 171 1.66 19.58 23.89
C VAL A 171 2.55 18.37 23.61
N GLU A 172 3.64 18.25 24.37
CA GLU A 172 4.58 17.13 24.36
C GLU A 172 3.83 15.78 24.55
N GLY A 173 4.05 14.82 23.65
CA GLY A 173 3.45 13.48 23.73
C GLY A 173 1.93 13.39 23.55
N MET A 174 1.24 14.41 23.02
CA MET A 174 -0.22 14.36 22.88
C MET A 174 -0.73 13.51 21.71
N ARG A 175 0.13 13.25 20.71
CA ARG A 175 -0.14 12.39 19.55
C ARG A 175 -1.42 12.72 18.77
N LEU A 176 -1.55 13.99 18.40
CA LEU A 176 -2.59 14.47 17.49
C LEU A 176 -2.53 13.71 16.15
N GLY A 177 -3.68 13.22 15.67
CA GLY A 177 -3.76 12.44 14.44
C GLY A 177 -3.55 10.94 14.62
N ALA A 178 -3.62 10.42 15.85
CA ALA A 178 -3.63 8.97 16.08
C ALA A 178 -4.94 8.28 15.63
N SER A 179 -6.01 9.07 15.43
CA SER A 179 -7.28 8.67 14.83
C SER A 179 -7.89 9.87 14.09
N LEU A 180 -8.73 9.59 13.10
CA LEU A 180 -9.38 10.56 12.22
C LEU A 180 -10.83 10.09 11.97
N ALA A 181 -11.74 11.03 11.75
CA ALA A 181 -13.04 10.75 11.13
C ALA A 181 -13.56 11.98 10.39
N SER A 182 -14.06 11.80 9.16
CA SER A 182 -15.00 12.77 8.58
C SER A 182 -16.29 12.76 9.39
N ILE A 183 -16.91 13.94 9.54
CA ILE A 183 -18.15 14.14 10.29
C ILE A 183 -19.19 14.93 9.48
N GLU A 184 -19.10 14.83 8.14
CA GLU A 184 -19.93 15.57 7.18
C GLU A 184 -19.98 17.08 7.51
N ASP A 185 -21.16 17.71 7.42
CA ASP A 185 -21.40 19.15 7.65
C ASP A 185 -21.82 19.41 9.12
N TRP A 186 -20.89 19.21 10.07
CA TRP A 186 -21.13 19.39 11.50
C TRP A 186 -21.51 20.84 11.88
N ASP A 187 -21.00 21.85 11.15
CA ASP A 187 -21.34 23.28 11.26
C ASP A 187 -22.66 23.68 10.58
N GLY A 188 -23.11 22.98 9.54
CA GLY A 188 -24.31 23.30 8.78
C GLY A 188 -24.13 24.44 7.77
N ASP A 189 -22.91 24.63 7.22
CA ASP A 189 -22.60 25.63 6.19
C ASP A 189 -22.41 25.03 4.78
N GLY A 190 -22.17 23.72 4.69
CA GLY A 190 -22.13 22.93 3.46
C GLY A 190 -20.73 22.56 2.96
N VAL A 191 -19.69 22.73 3.79
CA VAL A 191 -18.33 22.17 3.61
C VAL A 191 -18.15 20.98 4.56
N ALA A 192 -17.22 20.06 4.31
CA ALA A 192 -16.95 18.97 5.24
C ALA A 192 -16.11 19.43 6.45
N ASP A 193 -16.41 18.84 7.61
CA ASP A 193 -15.74 19.04 8.89
C ASP A 193 -14.97 17.77 9.31
N LEU A 194 -13.95 17.92 10.15
CA LEU A 194 -12.98 16.87 10.51
C LEU A 194 -12.86 16.69 12.03
N ALA A 195 -13.02 15.46 12.51
CA ALA A 195 -12.67 15.07 13.89
C ALA A 195 -11.28 14.41 13.95
N VAL A 196 -10.46 14.84 14.92
CA VAL A 196 -9.07 14.36 15.11
C VAL A 196 -8.85 13.94 16.57
N GLY A 197 -8.34 12.72 16.78
CA GLY A 197 -7.98 12.21 18.09
C GLY A 197 -6.57 12.57 18.54
N ALA A 198 -6.40 12.71 19.86
CA ALA A 198 -5.12 12.91 20.55
C ALA A 198 -5.11 12.10 21.87
N PRO A 199 -5.11 10.75 21.81
CA PRO A 199 -5.44 9.88 22.95
C PRO A 199 -4.41 9.92 24.10
N ASP A 200 -3.15 10.23 23.83
CA ASP A 200 -2.10 10.30 24.87
C ASP A 200 -2.08 11.68 25.59
N GLN A 201 -2.92 12.64 25.18
CA GLN A 201 -3.01 13.99 25.76
C GLN A 201 -3.20 13.98 27.30
N ASP A 202 -2.49 14.90 27.97
CA ASP A 202 -2.66 15.24 29.40
C ASP A 202 -2.60 14.01 30.33
N ALA A 203 -1.51 13.25 30.20
CA ALA A 203 -1.23 12.00 30.88
C ALA A 203 -2.17 10.84 30.49
N GLY A 204 -2.50 10.74 29.21
CA GLY A 204 -3.38 9.68 28.69
C GLY A 204 -4.86 9.87 29.01
N ARG A 205 -5.30 11.08 29.43
CA ARG A 205 -6.73 11.44 29.43
C ARG A 205 -7.28 11.32 28.00
N GLY A 206 -6.52 11.82 27.04
CA GLY A 206 -6.93 11.91 25.65
C GLY A 206 -7.84 13.11 25.38
N ALA A 207 -8.01 13.41 24.10
CA ALA A 207 -8.88 14.46 23.60
C ALA A 207 -9.32 14.20 22.16
N VAL A 208 -10.38 14.89 21.76
CA VAL A 208 -10.84 14.98 20.37
C VAL A 208 -10.99 16.45 20.00
N PHE A 209 -10.55 16.82 18.81
CA PHE A 209 -10.65 18.16 18.26
C PHE A 209 -11.49 18.13 17.00
N VAL A 210 -12.55 18.94 16.95
CA VAL A 210 -13.34 19.18 15.75
C VAL A 210 -12.82 20.44 15.05
N PHE A 211 -12.42 20.28 13.80
CA PHE A 211 -12.07 21.35 12.88
C PHE A 211 -13.18 21.52 11.86
N ARG A 212 -13.42 22.77 11.44
CA ARG A 212 -14.45 23.07 10.45
C ARG A 212 -13.86 23.44 9.11
N GLY A 213 -14.56 23.06 8.05
CA GLY A 213 -14.35 23.56 6.71
C GLY A 213 -14.55 25.09 6.60
N PRO A 214 -13.97 25.75 5.60
CA PRO A 214 -12.85 25.27 4.79
C PRO A 214 -11.53 25.29 5.58
N ILE A 215 -10.86 24.14 5.71
CA ILE A 215 -9.58 23.98 6.41
C ILE A 215 -8.44 24.46 5.49
N ALA A 216 -7.76 25.54 5.87
CA ALA A 216 -6.77 26.20 5.01
C ALA A 216 -5.35 26.26 5.61
N THR A 217 -4.36 26.61 4.80
CA THR A 217 -2.95 26.72 5.21
C THR A 217 -2.77 27.61 6.45
N GLY A 218 -2.24 27.02 7.52
CA GLY A 218 -1.96 27.73 8.77
C GLY A 218 -3.10 27.75 9.79
N THR A 219 -4.11 26.88 9.66
CA THR A 219 -5.00 26.43 10.75
C THR A 219 -4.19 25.97 11.97
N ARG A 220 -4.65 26.27 13.19
CA ARG A 220 -3.89 26.04 14.42
C ARG A 220 -4.77 25.44 15.52
N LEU A 221 -4.38 24.27 16.01
CA LEU A 221 -5.04 23.53 17.10
C LEU A 221 -5.54 24.43 18.26
N SER A 222 -4.72 25.37 18.73
CA SER A 222 -5.03 26.22 19.90
C SER A 222 -5.85 27.49 19.60
N GLU A 223 -6.16 27.77 18.33
CA GLU A 223 -6.84 29.02 17.92
C GLU A 223 -8.06 28.77 17.00
N ASP A 224 -8.07 27.66 16.24
CA ASP A 224 -9.05 27.39 15.19
C ASP A 224 -9.84 26.07 15.38
N ALA A 225 -9.51 25.23 16.37
CA ALA A 225 -10.37 24.11 16.77
C ALA A 225 -11.72 24.64 17.26
N TYR A 226 -12.82 24.14 16.69
CA TYR A 226 -14.18 24.65 16.93
C TYR A 226 -14.77 24.11 18.24
N ALA A 227 -14.60 22.81 18.47
CA ALA A 227 -14.99 22.15 19.71
C ALA A 227 -13.91 21.15 20.14
N THR A 228 -13.59 21.14 21.44
CA THR A 228 -12.69 20.15 22.06
C THR A 228 -13.48 19.26 23.00
N LEU A 229 -13.31 17.94 22.91
CA LEU A 229 -13.61 17.00 23.99
C LEU A 229 -12.29 16.66 24.72
N THR A 230 -12.32 16.50 26.04
CA THR A 230 -11.13 16.07 26.82
C THR A 230 -11.54 14.99 27.81
N GLY A 231 -10.79 13.89 27.87
CA GLY A 231 -11.04 12.76 28.76
C GLY A 231 -10.90 13.12 30.25
N VAL A 232 -11.28 12.20 31.14
CA VAL A 232 -11.52 12.51 32.56
C VAL A 232 -10.46 11.92 33.49
N GLY A 233 -10.14 10.63 33.33
CA GLY A 233 -9.16 9.86 34.09
C GLY A 233 -7.78 9.76 33.44
N ASP A 234 -6.75 9.57 34.28
CA ASP A 234 -5.35 9.40 33.82
C ASP A 234 -5.18 8.01 33.16
N GLY A 235 -5.26 7.93 31.83
CA GLY A 235 -5.08 6.69 31.04
C GLY A 235 -6.33 6.22 30.28
N ASP A 236 -7.43 6.97 30.31
CA ASP A 236 -8.69 6.70 29.61
C ASP A 236 -8.54 6.56 28.08
N ALA A 237 -7.58 7.30 27.49
CA ALA A 237 -7.34 7.41 26.05
C ALA A 237 -8.57 7.84 25.23
N THR A 238 -9.30 8.87 25.67
CA THR A 238 -10.43 9.45 24.93
C THR A 238 -9.99 9.92 23.55
N GLY A 239 -10.72 9.51 22.50
CA GLY A 239 -10.38 9.82 21.11
C GLY A 239 -9.45 8.79 20.46
N TYR A 240 -9.29 7.59 21.04
CA TYR A 240 -8.52 6.53 20.42
C TYR A 240 -9.15 6.00 19.12
N ALA A 241 -10.48 5.90 19.09
CA ALA A 241 -11.26 5.61 17.90
C ALA A 241 -12.34 6.68 17.71
N LEU A 242 -12.69 6.96 16.45
CA LEU A 242 -13.68 7.95 16.04
C LEU A 242 -14.49 7.39 14.89
N ALA A 243 -15.78 7.75 14.81
CA ALA A 243 -16.61 7.52 13.62
C ALA A 243 -17.66 8.63 13.50
N GLY A 244 -17.83 9.19 12.30
CA GLY A 244 -18.95 10.07 11.98
C GLY A 244 -20.24 9.26 11.84
N LEU A 245 -21.35 9.81 12.33
CA LEU A 245 -22.68 9.18 12.31
C LEU A 245 -23.70 10.14 11.67
N PRO A 246 -24.71 9.66 10.93
CA PRO A 246 -25.75 10.51 10.33
C PRO A 246 -26.87 10.89 11.32
N ASP A 247 -27.29 12.17 11.29
CA ASP A 247 -28.39 12.82 12.05
C ASP A 247 -29.35 11.87 12.81
N LEU A 248 -28.94 11.49 14.03
CA LEU A 248 -29.64 10.58 14.93
C LEU A 248 -30.70 11.31 15.77
N ASP A 249 -30.46 12.57 16.13
CA ASP A 249 -31.34 13.39 16.97
C ASP A 249 -32.42 14.15 16.18
N GLY A 250 -32.17 14.44 14.89
CA GLY A 250 -33.12 15.05 13.96
C GLY A 250 -33.07 16.58 13.89
N ASP A 251 -31.97 17.18 14.36
CA ASP A 251 -31.60 18.59 14.24
C ASP A 251 -31.15 18.96 12.81
N GLY A 252 -30.60 17.99 12.06
CA GLY A 252 -30.11 18.16 10.69
C GLY A 252 -28.59 18.30 10.59
N ARG A 253 -27.84 17.69 11.53
CA ARG A 253 -26.37 17.65 11.60
C ARG A 253 -25.91 16.26 11.96
N SER A 254 -24.70 15.93 11.54
CA SER A 254 -24.09 14.63 11.77
C SER A 254 -23.38 14.59 13.14
N GLU A 255 -23.34 13.42 13.75
CA GLU A 255 -22.84 13.19 15.11
C GLU A 255 -21.48 12.46 15.11
N LEU A 256 -20.86 12.37 16.29
CA LEU A 256 -19.53 11.79 16.47
C LEU A 256 -19.54 10.74 17.57
N ALA A 257 -19.17 9.51 17.21
CA ALA A 257 -18.79 8.45 18.16
C ALA A 257 -17.34 8.65 18.62
N VAL A 258 -17.08 8.48 19.92
CA VAL A 258 -15.74 8.61 20.53
C VAL A 258 -15.43 7.39 21.38
N GLY A 259 -14.38 6.66 20.99
CA GLY A 259 -13.79 5.54 21.73
C GLY A 259 -12.86 5.99 22.84
N THR A 260 -13.01 5.37 24.02
CA THR A 260 -12.23 5.62 25.24
C THR A 260 -11.90 4.28 25.89
N TRP A 261 -10.95 3.52 25.35
CA TRP A 261 -10.73 2.11 25.72
C TRP A 261 -10.11 1.89 27.12
N GLY A 262 -9.46 2.92 27.67
CA GLY A 262 -8.80 2.88 28.98
C GLY A 262 -9.73 3.15 30.17
N ASP A 263 -10.95 3.63 29.90
CA ASP A 263 -12.02 3.98 30.85
C ASP A 263 -12.12 2.98 32.02
N ASP A 264 -12.15 3.52 33.24
CA ASP A 264 -11.96 2.82 34.53
C ASP A 264 -13.30 2.54 35.25
N GLU A 265 -14.40 3.16 34.82
CA GLU A 265 -15.76 2.75 35.13
C GLU A 265 -16.01 1.30 34.66
N GLY A 266 -16.68 0.47 35.48
CA GLY A 266 -16.72 -0.99 35.29
C GLY A 266 -15.44 -1.72 35.73
N GLY A 267 -14.28 -1.06 35.57
CA GLY A 267 -12.98 -1.42 36.14
C GLY A 267 -11.84 -1.08 35.16
N ASN A 268 -10.59 -0.99 35.65
CA ASN A 268 -9.37 -0.70 34.88
C ASN A 268 -9.42 -1.15 33.40
N ALA A 269 -9.52 -0.21 32.46
CA ALA A 269 -9.60 -0.45 31.02
C ALA A 269 -10.74 -1.41 30.62
N ALA A 270 -11.90 -1.27 31.23
CA ALA A 270 -13.15 -1.85 30.72
C ALA A 270 -13.53 -1.16 29.41
N GLY A 271 -13.28 0.15 29.32
CA GLY A 271 -13.49 0.95 28.13
C GLY A 271 -14.92 1.46 28.00
N ALA A 272 -15.09 2.50 27.20
CA ALA A 272 -16.37 3.10 26.89
C ALA A 272 -16.44 3.70 25.47
N LEU A 273 -17.66 3.94 25.02
CA LEU A 273 -17.98 4.79 23.87
C LEU A 273 -18.95 5.89 24.32
N THR A 274 -18.77 7.12 23.82
CA THR A 274 -19.80 8.16 23.87
C THR A 274 -20.20 8.60 22.46
N ILE A 275 -21.46 9.00 22.27
CA ILE A 275 -21.93 9.64 21.04
C ILE A 275 -22.34 11.08 21.37
N HIS A 276 -21.83 12.05 20.62
CA HIS A 276 -22.07 13.48 20.84
C HIS A 276 -22.76 14.16 19.64
N ALA A 277 -23.71 15.05 19.95
CA ALA A 277 -24.49 15.80 18.95
C ALA A 277 -23.65 16.86 18.22
N GLY A 278 -23.97 17.07 16.94
CA GLY A 278 -23.34 18.09 16.10
C GLY A 278 -23.66 19.54 16.50
N GLY A 279 -22.89 20.49 15.94
CA GLY A 279 -23.27 21.92 15.94
C GLY A 279 -23.28 22.69 17.26
N GLY A 280 -22.68 22.15 18.32
CA GLY A 280 -22.52 22.88 19.58
C GLY A 280 -21.60 24.11 19.46
N ASP A 281 -22.04 25.27 19.95
CA ASP A 281 -21.25 26.52 20.08
C ASP A 281 -20.11 26.36 21.13
N GLY A 282 -19.08 25.57 20.82
CA GLY A 282 -17.84 25.41 21.61
C GLY A 282 -17.59 24.00 22.16
N ASP A 283 -16.70 23.90 23.16
CA ASP A 283 -16.16 22.63 23.70
C ASP A 283 -17.23 21.59 24.07
N LEU A 284 -17.02 20.35 23.60
CA LEU A 284 -17.82 19.18 23.96
C LEU A 284 -17.56 18.79 25.42
N SER A 285 -18.63 18.48 26.14
CA SER A 285 -18.56 18.09 27.55
C SER A 285 -18.63 16.57 27.70
N PRO A 286 -17.75 15.92 28.48
CA PRO A 286 -17.86 14.50 28.81
C PRO A 286 -19.18 14.15 29.55
N ASP A 287 -19.80 15.12 30.21
CA ASP A 287 -21.11 15.00 30.86
C ASP A 287 -22.31 15.22 29.90
N ASP A 288 -22.09 15.54 28.61
CA ASP A 288 -23.13 15.95 27.64
C ASP A 288 -23.02 15.11 26.34
N PHE A 289 -23.62 13.91 26.39
CA PHE A 289 -23.68 12.92 25.32
C PHE A 289 -25.13 12.53 25.00
N LEU A 290 -25.38 12.09 23.77
CA LEU A 290 -26.66 11.51 23.34
C LEU A 290 -26.88 10.13 23.97
N VAL A 291 -25.82 9.31 23.99
CA VAL A 291 -25.74 8.03 24.72
C VAL A 291 -24.28 7.70 25.06
N ARG A 292 -24.06 6.94 26.14
CA ARG A 292 -22.78 6.34 26.54
C ARG A 292 -22.93 4.83 26.68
N TYR A 293 -21.94 4.07 26.21
CA TYR A 293 -21.85 2.61 26.39
C TYR A 293 -20.65 2.30 27.30
N GLU A 294 -20.86 1.54 28.37
CA GLU A 294 -19.81 1.21 29.36
C GLU A 294 -19.46 -0.28 29.36
N GLY A 295 -18.17 -0.58 29.50
CA GLY A 295 -17.69 -1.93 29.82
C GLY A 295 -18.14 -2.39 31.22
N GLU A 296 -18.35 -3.69 31.38
CA GLU A 296 -18.81 -4.31 32.63
C GLU A 296 -17.67 -5.00 33.41
N ARG A 297 -16.51 -5.20 32.79
CA ARG A 297 -15.40 -6.02 33.28
C ARG A 297 -14.05 -5.35 32.96
N PRO A 298 -13.07 -5.35 33.89
CA PRO A 298 -11.74 -4.82 33.62
C PRO A 298 -11.08 -5.53 32.43
N GLY A 299 -10.47 -4.77 31.53
CA GLY A 299 -9.73 -5.29 30.38
C GLY A 299 -10.56 -5.63 29.14
N GLN A 300 -11.87 -5.34 29.08
CA GLN A 300 -12.65 -5.56 27.85
C GLN A 300 -12.21 -4.64 26.70
N ASN A 301 -11.71 -3.45 27.02
CA ASN A 301 -11.29 -2.42 26.06
C ASN A 301 -12.40 -2.03 25.05
N VAL A 302 -13.63 -1.85 25.55
CA VAL A 302 -14.76 -1.33 24.76
C VAL A 302 -14.39 0.03 24.17
N GLY A 303 -14.60 0.21 22.87
CA GLY A 303 -14.26 1.44 22.16
C GLY A 303 -12.82 1.49 21.62
N ILE A 304 -12.15 0.35 21.46
CA ILE A 304 -10.94 0.24 20.61
C ILE A 304 -11.26 0.51 19.13
N ALA A 305 -12.46 0.12 18.68
CA ALA A 305 -12.98 0.39 17.35
C ALA A 305 -14.48 0.68 17.43
N VAL A 306 -15.02 1.44 16.47
CA VAL A 306 -16.44 1.77 16.35
C VAL A 306 -16.79 2.03 14.88
N ASP A 307 -17.97 1.64 14.45
CA ASP A 307 -18.52 2.03 13.14
C ASP A 307 -20.07 2.09 13.14
N PHE A 308 -20.64 2.83 12.20
CA PHE A 308 -22.07 2.89 11.93
C PHE A 308 -22.53 1.69 11.10
N VAL A 309 -23.61 1.00 11.51
CA VAL A 309 -24.12 -0.18 10.76
C VAL A 309 -25.55 -0.03 10.26
N GLY A 310 -26.25 1.06 10.58
CA GLY A 310 -27.64 1.26 10.19
C GLY A 310 -28.63 0.34 10.90
N ASP A 311 -29.88 0.26 10.40
CA ASP A 311 -31.01 -0.48 10.99
C ASP A 311 -30.90 -1.99 10.70
N ILE A 312 -29.90 -2.64 11.32
CA ILE A 312 -29.56 -4.05 11.12
C ILE A 312 -30.45 -5.00 11.94
N ASP A 313 -31.06 -4.55 13.05
CA ASP A 313 -32.02 -5.36 13.82
C ASP A 313 -33.49 -5.24 13.35
N GLN A 314 -33.81 -4.18 12.60
CA GLN A 314 -35.14 -3.82 12.08
C GLN A 314 -36.17 -3.32 13.13
N ASP A 315 -35.72 -2.75 14.26
CA ASP A 315 -36.52 -1.92 15.18
C ASP A 315 -37.05 -0.64 14.50
N GLY A 316 -36.29 -0.10 13.53
CA GLY A 316 -36.55 1.21 12.92
C GLY A 316 -35.66 2.33 13.48
N ARG A 317 -34.49 1.97 14.01
CA ARG A 317 -33.39 2.84 14.48
C ARG A 317 -32.10 2.33 13.85
N PRO A 318 -31.10 3.19 13.59
CA PRO A 318 -29.78 2.69 13.31
C PRO A 318 -29.11 2.15 14.57
N ASP A 319 -28.24 1.16 14.38
CA ASP A 319 -27.30 0.65 15.37
C ASP A 319 -25.87 1.14 15.04
N VAL A 320 -24.98 0.98 16.02
CA VAL A 320 -23.52 1.08 15.83
C VAL A 320 -22.86 -0.19 16.36
N VAL A 321 -21.74 -0.59 15.75
CA VAL A 321 -20.91 -1.68 16.27
C VAL A 321 -19.74 -1.12 17.07
N VAL A 322 -19.42 -1.75 18.20
CA VAL A 322 -18.31 -1.35 19.08
C VAL A 322 -17.40 -2.53 19.35
N GLY A 323 -16.10 -2.34 19.10
CA GLY A 323 -15.05 -3.32 19.36
C GLY A 323 -14.68 -3.42 20.84
N ALA A 324 -14.53 -4.65 21.34
CA ALA A 324 -14.03 -4.97 22.68
C ALA A 324 -13.13 -6.23 22.63
N PRO A 325 -11.95 -6.16 21.99
CA PRO A 325 -11.10 -7.32 21.72
C PRO A 325 -10.47 -7.96 22.97
N GLY A 326 -10.45 -7.26 24.09
CA GLY A 326 -9.99 -7.78 25.38
C GLY A 326 -11.04 -8.61 26.15
N ASP A 327 -12.20 -8.91 25.54
CA ASP A 327 -13.24 -9.67 26.23
C ASP A 327 -12.89 -11.15 26.44
N ASP A 328 -12.67 -11.49 27.72
CA ASP A 328 -12.32 -12.82 28.22
C ASP A 328 -13.47 -13.87 28.27
N GLU A 329 -14.72 -13.57 27.84
CA GLU A 329 -15.88 -14.44 28.10
C GLU A 329 -15.88 -15.76 27.30
N ALA A 330 -15.35 -15.76 26.07
CA ALA A 330 -15.18 -16.96 25.24
C ALA A 330 -13.83 -17.68 25.47
N GLY A 331 -12.82 -16.92 25.91
CA GLY A 331 -11.40 -17.31 26.08
C GLY A 331 -10.58 -16.04 26.33
N VAL A 332 -9.36 -16.15 26.86
CA VAL A 332 -8.55 -14.95 27.15
C VAL A 332 -8.24 -14.20 25.85
N GLY A 333 -8.61 -12.92 25.77
CA GLY A 333 -8.47 -12.14 24.53
C GLY A 333 -9.18 -12.75 23.31
N ALA A 334 -10.27 -13.48 23.51
CA ALA A 334 -11.09 -13.98 22.39
C ALA A 334 -11.86 -12.84 21.70
N GLY A 335 -12.25 -11.82 22.49
CA GLY A 335 -12.89 -10.62 21.99
C GLY A 335 -14.37 -10.76 21.69
N VAL A 336 -15.02 -9.60 21.54
CA VAL A 336 -16.43 -9.46 21.18
C VAL A 336 -16.63 -8.17 20.40
N ALA A 337 -17.52 -8.20 19.42
CA ALA A 337 -18.13 -6.98 18.88
C ALA A 337 -19.53 -6.82 19.48
N LEU A 338 -19.84 -5.63 19.98
CA LEU A 338 -21.12 -5.28 20.60
C LEU A 338 -21.96 -4.49 19.60
N LEU A 339 -23.13 -5.02 19.22
CA LEU A 339 -24.12 -4.29 18.44
C LEU A 339 -24.99 -3.46 19.39
N MET A 340 -24.84 -2.14 19.34
CA MET A 340 -25.42 -1.21 20.31
C MET A 340 -26.48 -0.31 19.66
N PRO A 341 -27.68 -0.20 20.24
CA PRO A 341 -28.78 0.56 19.65
C PRO A 341 -28.60 2.06 19.90
N THR A 342 -28.77 2.90 18.87
CA THR A 342 -28.62 4.35 19.03
C THR A 342 -29.72 4.97 19.90
N ALA A 343 -29.31 5.87 20.79
CA ALA A 343 -30.20 6.62 21.67
C ALA A 343 -29.77 8.09 21.77
N THR A 344 -30.75 8.95 22.03
CA THR A 344 -30.63 10.41 22.04
C THR A 344 -31.31 11.01 23.28
N ASP A 345 -31.30 10.26 24.39
CA ASP A 345 -31.97 10.63 25.65
C ASP A 345 -31.02 10.79 26.86
N GLY A 346 -29.70 10.77 26.63
CA GLY A 346 -28.67 10.88 27.66
C GLY A 346 -28.56 9.61 28.51
N SER A 347 -28.88 8.45 27.94
CA SER A 347 -28.79 7.16 28.62
C SER A 347 -27.35 6.63 28.69
N THR A 348 -27.10 5.82 29.71
CA THR A 348 -25.88 5.02 29.85
C THR A 348 -26.30 3.56 29.78
N LEU A 349 -25.79 2.85 28.78
CA LEU A 349 -26.08 1.43 28.51
C LEU A 349 -24.82 0.59 28.75
N SER A 350 -24.98 -0.73 28.87
CA SER A 350 -23.84 -1.66 28.90
C SER A 350 -24.05 -2.85 27.95
N ALA A 351 -23.12 -3.80 27.93
CA ALA A 351 -23.26 -5.04 27.15
C ALA A 351 -24.54 -5.85 27.48
N ALA A 352 -25.20 -5.59 28.63
CA ALA A 352 -26.51 -6.14 28.99
C ALA A 352 -27.70 -5.55 28.19
N ASP A 353 -27.53 -4.38 27.58
CA ASP A 353 -28.54 -3.66 26.79
C ASP A 353 -28.25 -3.67 25.27
N ALA A 354 -27.14 -4.30 24.85
CA ALA A 354 -26.80 -4.56 23.46
C ALA A 354 -27.90 -5.35 22.73
N VAL A 355 -28.11 -5.06 21.45
CA VAL A 355 -29.01 -5.84 20.57
C VAL A 355 -28.48 -7.27 20.41
N ALA A 356 -27.19 -7.39 20.14
CA ALA A 356 -26.49 -8.65 19.99
C ALA A 356 -25.02 -8.52 20.37
N ARG A 357 -24.45 -9.62 20.86
CA ARG A 357 -23.01 -9.80 21.04
C ARG A 357 -22.49 -10.78 19.99
N ILE A 358 -21.42 -10.42 19.30
CA ILE A 358 -20.75 -11.27 18.31
C ILE A 358 -19.46 -11.77 18.93
N HIS A 359 -19.45 -13.02 19.39
CA HIS A 359 -18.35 -13.59 20.16
C HIS A 359 -17.27 -14.26 19.29
N GLY A 360 -16.00 -14.03 19.64
CA GLY A 360 -14.84 -14.77 19.12
C GLY A 360 -14.89 -16.26 19.44
N ALA A 361 -14.07 -17.06 18.76
CA ALA A 361 -14.16 -18.52 18.80
C ALA A 361 -13.04 -19.19 19.60
N VAL A 362 -11.87 -18.56 19.71
CA VAL A 362 -10.65 -19.10 20.33
C VAL A 362 -9.96 -18.05 21.22
N GLU A 363 -9.18 -18.52 22.18
CA GLU A 363 -8.33 -17.72 23.08
C GLU A 363 -7.15 -17.13 22.28
N GLY A 364 -7.13 -15.81 22.08
CA GLY A 364 -6.10 -15.07 21.32
C GLY A 364 -6.58 -14.40 20.02
N ASP A 365 -7.81 -14.65 19.58
CA ASP A 365 -8.34 -14.12 18.30
C ASP A 365 -8.39 -12.57 18.22
N PHE A 366 -8.59 -11.90 19.35
CA PHE A 366 -8.83 -10.45 19.47
C PHE A 366 -9.98 -9.94 18.58
N LEU A 367 -11.11 -10.67 18.53
CA LEU A 367 -12.27 -10.28 17.72
C LEU A 367 -12.79 -8.88 18.11
N GLY A 368 -12.99 -8.03 17.11
CA GLY A 368 -13.46 -6.66 17.31
C GLY A 368 -12.33 -5.65 17.49
N GLN A 369 -11.08 -6.01 17.19
CA GLN A 369 -10.00 -5.03 17.01
C GLN A 369 -10.25 -4.12 15.80
N VAL A 370 -10.91 -4.64 14.76
CA VAL A 370 -11.53 -3.86 13.67
C VAL A 370 -12.98 -4.33 13.52
N VAL A 371 -13.88 -3.38 13.32
CA VAL A 371 -15.31 -3.57 13.06
C VAL A 371 -15.72 -2.62 11.94
N ASN A 372 -16.68 -3.02 11.11
CA ASN A 372 -17.11 -2.27 9.92
C ASN A 372 -18.61 -2.51 9.66
N GLY A 373 -19.32 -1.48 9.20
CA GLY A 373 -20.69 -1.53 8.68
C GLY A 373 -20.73 -1.42 7.16
N PRO A 374 -20.43 -2.49 6.42
CA PRO A 374 -20.25 -2.47 4.95
C PRO A 374 -21.53 -2.20 4.13
N GLY A 375 -22.66 -1.88 4.78
CA GLY A 375 -23.97 -1.84 4.15
C GLY A 375 -24.48 -3.24 3.78
N ASP A 376 -25.32 -3.32 2.75
CA ASP A 376 -25.96 -4.55 2.26
C ASP A 376 -25.03 -5.28 1.26
N LEU A 377 -24.15 -6.15 1.77
CA LEU A 377 -23.27 -6.99 0.95
C LEU A 377 -24.04 -8.14 0.29
N GLY A 378 -25.10 -8.63 0.93
CA GLY A 378 -25.96 -9.70 0.41
C GLY A 378 -26.86 -9.30 -0.77
N GLY A 379 -27.18 -8.01 -0.92
CA GLY A 379 -28.16 -7.48 -1.88
C GLY A 379 -29.61 -7.82 -1.51
N ASP A 380 -29.89 -7.94 -0.22
CA ASP A 380 -31.15 -8.40 0.39
C ASP A 380 -32.02 -7.24 0.93
N GLY A 381 -31.40 -6.08 1.18
CA GLY A 381 -32.03 -4.85 1.64
C GLY A 381 -31.86 -4.56 3.13
N VAL A 382 -30.94 -5.26 3.81
CA VAL A 382 -30.59 -5.10 5.22
C VAL A 382 -29.08 -4.87 5.32
N PRO A 383 -28.58 -4.02 6.22
CA PRO A 383 -27.14 -3.95 6.46
C PRO A 383 -26.58 -5.26 7.00
N ASP A 384 -25.37 -5.59 6.60
CA ASP A 384 -24.58 -6.69 7.13
C ASP A 384 -23.51 -6.15 8.09
N LEU A 385 -22.90 -7.04 8.89
CA LEU A 385 -21.85 -6.67 9.84
C LEU A 385 -20.54 -7.37 9.50
N LEU A 386 -19.44 -6.59 9.44
CA LEU A 386 -18.08 -7.11 9.32
C LEU A 386 -17.31 -6.97 10.65
N VAL A 387 -16.63 -8.04 11.07
CA VAL A 387 -15.78 -8.07 12.26
C VAL A 387 -14.44 -8.79 11.97
N ALA A 388 -13.33 -8.22 12.42
CA ALA A 388 -12.00 -8.80 12.24
C ALA A 388 -11.44 -9.37 13.55
N ALA A 389 -10.58 -10.38 13.41
CA ALA A 389 -9.82 -11.05 14.45
C ALA A 389 -8.36 -11.20 13.97
N PRO A 390 -7.50 -10.17 14.11
CA PRO A 390 -6.13 -10.20 13.59
C PRO A 390 -5.21 -11.25 14.24
N GLY A 391 -5.62 -11.85 15.37
CA GLY A 391 -4.91 -12.95 16.04
C GLY A 391 -5.35 -14.37 15.65
N ASP A 392 -6.27 -14.55 14.69
CA ASP A 392 -6.77 -15.88 14.31
C ASP A 392 -5.65 -16.78 13.74
N ASP A 393 -5.49 -17.99 14.33
CA ASP A 393 -4.46 -18.99 14.02
C ASP A 393 -4.65 -19.74 12.67
N VAL A 394 -5.73 -19.49 11.91
CA VAL A 394 -6.06 -20.24 10.69
C VAL A 394 -5.25 -19.75 9.48
N GLY A 395 -4.06 -20.30 9.36
CA GLY A 395 -3.07 -20.00 8.32
C GLY A 395 -1.67 -20.21 8.90
N GLY A 396 -1.54 -19.80 10.16
CA GLY A 396 -0.46 -20.02 11.09
C GLY A 396 -0.68 -19.14 12.32
N ASP A 397 0.19 -19.26 13.33
CA ASP A 397 0.18 -18.46 14.55
C ASP A 397 0.04 -16.94 14.20
N ASP A 398 -0.98 -16.23 14.71
CA ASP A 398 -1.28 -14.82 14.41
C ASP A 398 -1.46 -14.49 12.89
N ALA A 399 -2.11 -15.34 12.09
CA ALA A 399 -2.35 -15.09 10.65
C ALA A 399 -3.45 -14.07 10.36
N GLY A 400 -4.47 -14.01 11.22
CA GLY A 400 -5.58 -13.06 11.14
C GLY A 400 -6.74 -13.51 10.23
N ALA A 401 -7.94 -13.03 10.56
CA ALA A 401 -9.18 -13.35 9.87
C ALA A 401 -10.19 -12.19 9.90
N PHE A 402 -11.16 -12.23 8.99
CA PHE A 402 -12.39 -11.46 9.13
C PHE A 402 -13.63 -12.26 8.73
N PHE A 403 -14.76 -11.84 9.29
CA PHE A 403 -16.05 -12.53 9.21
C PHE A 403 -17.15 -11.54 8.83
N ILE A 404 -18.06 -11.98 7.97
CA ILE A 404 -19.27 -11.22 7.60
C ILE A 404 -20.46 -11.98 8.17
N LEU A 405 -21.38 -11.26 8.82
CA LEU A 405 -22.60 -11.80 9.38
C LEU A 405 -23.81 -11.13 8.72
N ASP A 406 -24.54 -11.91 7.92
CA ASP A 406 -25.72 -11.43 7.19
C ASP A 406 -26.79 -10.87 8.16
N GLY A 407 -27.38 -9.75 7.79
CA GLY A 407 -28.54 -9.17 8.46
C GLY A 407 -29.82 -10.03 8.33
N PRO A 408 -30.87 -9.73 9.12
CA PRO A 408 -30.88 -8.87 10.29
C PRO A 408 -30.30 -9.57 11.54
N ILE A 409 -29.77 -8.81 12.50
CA ILE A 409 -29.12 -9.33 13.72
C ILE A 409 -29.90 -8.91 14.98
N ASP A 410 -30.84 -9.74 15.44
CA ASP A 410 -31.74 -9.47 16.59
C ASP A 410 -31.32 -10.18 17.90
N SER A 411 -30.17 -10.87 17.91
CA SER A 411 -29.74 -11.74 19.00
C SER A 411 -28.27 -12.18 18.88
N ASP A 412 -27.65 -12.54 20.01
CA ASP A 412 -26.25 -13.00 20.13
C ASP A 412 -25.84 -14.07 19.09
N ARG A 413 -24.65 -13.91 18.50
CA ARG A 413 -24.03 -14.83 17.53
C ARG A 413 -22.55 -15.08 17.86
N SER A 414 -21.91 -15.95 17.10
CA SER A 414 -20.45 -16.10 17.05
C SER A 414 -19.95 -16.00 15.61
N THR A 415 -18.63 -15.84 15.42
CA THR A 415 -17.96 -15.97 14.11
C THR A 415 -18.23 -17.33 13.43
N LEU A 416 -18.63 -18.35 14.21
CA LEU A 416 -19.10 -19.64 13.71
C LEU A 416 -20.48 -19.61 13.00
N ASP A 417 -21.25 -18.53 13.17
CA ASP A 417 -22.54 -18.29 12.52
C ASP A 417 -22.42 -17.35 11.30
N ALA A 418 -21.19 -16.93 10.96
CA ALA A 418 -20.89 -16.06 9.83
C ALA A 418 -21.26 -16.69 8.48
N SER A 419 -21.70 -15.85 7.54
CA SER A 419 -21.99 -16.25 6.16
C SER A 419 -20.72 -16.41 5.34
N THR A 420 -19.73 -15.54 5.59
CA THR A 420 -18.40 -15.55 5.00
C THR A 420 -17.32 -15.52 6.08
N ALA A 421 -16.24 -16.26 5.87
CA ALA A 421 -15.00 -16.17 6.64
C ALA A 421 -13.79 -16.16 5.69
N TRP A 422 -12.93 -15.15 5.83
CA TRP A 422 -11.66 -15.04 5.12
C TRP A 422 -10.50 -15.11 6.11
N TYR A 423 -9.48 -15.88 5.73
CA TYR A 423 -8.32 -16.20 6.57
C TYR A 423 -7.01 -15.77 5.90
N GLY A 424 -6.01 -15.38 6.69
CA GLY A 424 -4.65 -15.02 6.23
C GLY A 424 -3.92 -16.13 5.44
N GLU A 425 -2.72 -15.82 4.94
CA GLU A 425 -1.92 -16.79 4.18
C GLU A 425 -0.87 -17.52 5.04
N ALA A 426 -0.26 -16.81 5.99
CA ALA A 426 0.86 -17.29 6.80
C ALA A 426 0.83 -16.74 8.24
N ALA A 427 1.61 -17.39 9.12
CA ALA A 427 1.79 -16.96 10.51
C ALA A 427 2.39 -15.55 10.59
N GLY A 428 1.77 -14.67 11.38
CA GLY A 428 2.19 -13.29 11.60
C GLY A 428 1.70 -12.27 10.57
N ASP A 429 0.95 -12.66 9.53
CA ASP A 429 0.43 -11.72 8.51
C ASP A 429 -0.48 -10.63 9.12
N GLN A 430 -1.15 -10.90 10.26
CA GLN A 430 -2.15 -10.04 10.91
C GLN A 430 -3.24 -9.52 9.97
N ALA A 431 -3.75 -10.39 9.09
CA ALA A 431 -4.75 -10.03 8.09
C ALA A 431 -6.07 -9.58 8.74
N GLY A 432 -6.63 -8.47 8.22
CA GLY A 432 -7.77 -7.78 8.82
C GLY A 432 -7.37 -6.75 9.89
N GLY A 433 -6.08 -6.42 10.01
CA GLY A 433 -5.57 -5.35 10.89
C GLY A 433 -6.10 -3.95 10.53
N ALA A 434 -6.51 -3.75 9.27
CA ALA A 434 -7.39 -2.67 8.82
C ALA A 434 -8.27 -3.18 7.67
N ILE A 435 -9.50 -2.67 7.56
CA ILE A 435 -10.45 -3.02 6.49
C ILE A 435 -11.20 -1.76 6.06
N GLY A 436 -11.37 -1.58 4.75
CA GLY A 436 -12.15 -0.51 4.13
C GLY A 436 -13.21 -1.08 3.17
N THR A 437 -14.28 -0.32 2.99
CA THR A 437 -15.55 -0.74 2.37
C THR A 437 -15.90 0.14 1.16
N PRO A 438 -15.20 0.01 0.03
CA PRO A 438 -15.34 0.93 -1.11
C PRO A 438 -16.66 0.84 -1.89
N GLY A 439 -17.66 0.09 -1.44
CA GLY A 439 -18.83 -0.20 -2.26
C GLY A 439 -18.46 -1.02 -3.50
N ASP A 440 -19.24 -0.92 -4.57
CA ASP A 440 -19.02 -1.63 -5.83
C ASP A 440 -17.98 -0.88 -6.69
N VAL A 441 -16.74 -1.39 -6.75
CA VAL A 441 -15.67 -0.81 -7.59
C VAL A 441 -15.51 -1.53 -8.92
N ASN A 442 -16.33 -2.56 -9.20
CA ASN A 442 -16.17 -3.42 -10.38
C ASN A 442 -17.39 -3.45 -11.33
N ASP A 443 -18.42 -2.66 -11.04
CA ASP A 443 -19.68 -2.47 -11.80
C ASP A 443 -20.58 -3.74 -11.86
N ASP A 444 -20.47 -4.68 -10.91
CA ASP A 444 -21.26 -5.93 -10.92
C ASP A 444 -22.55 -5.90 -10.06
N GLY A 445 -22.67 -4.92 -9.18
CA GLY A 445 -23.83 -4.69 -8.31
C GLY A 445 -23.69 -5.18 -6.87
N TYR A 446 -22.49 -5.62 -6.45
CA TYR A 446 -22.17 -5.99 -5.07
C TYR A 446 -21.02 -5.14 -4.54
N ALA A 447 -21.03 -4.86 -3.23
CA ALA A 447 -19.95 -4.12 -2.60
C ALA A 447 -18.73 -5.02 -2.31
N ASP A 448 -17.56 -4.43 -2.53
CA ASP A 448 -16.23 -5.03 -2.46
C ASP A 448 -15.54 -4.68 -1.14
N LEU A 449 -14.38 -5.30 -0.86
CA LEU A 449 -13.61 -5.09 0.37
C LEU A 449 -12.12 -4.89 0.11
N VAL A 450 -11.53 -3.98 0.88
CA VAL A 450 -10.09 -3.68 0.91
C VAL A 450 -9.55 -4.13 2.27
N VAL A 451 -8.57 -5.03 2.29
CA VAL A 451 -8.13 -5.71 3.51
C VAL A 451 -6.62 -5.59 3.69
N GLY A 452 -6.20 -4.93 4.76
CA GLY A 452 -4.80 -4.79 5.15
C GLY A 452 -4.28 -6.00 5.94
N ALA A 453 -3.03 -6.38 5.64
CA ALA A 453 -2.21 -7.29 6.41
C ALA A 453 -0.83 -6.63 6.62
N PRO A 454 -0.62 -5.88 7.71
CA PRO A 454 0.55 -5.01 7.84
C PRO A 454 1.87 -5.76 8.09
N ASP A 455 1.86 -6.91 8.76
CA ASP A 455 3.08 -7.69 9.04
C ASP A 455 3.38 -8.76 7.95
N GLN A 456 2.77 -8.61 6.78
CA GLN A 456 2.86 -9.57 5.66
C GLN A 456 4.25 -9.56 4.96
N ASP A 457 4.75 -10.76 4.66
CA ASP A 457 6.16 -11.01 4.30
C ASP A 457 6.51 -11.03 2.79
N VAL A 458 5.55 -10.91 1.86
CA VAL A 458 5.79 -11.17 0.42
C VAL A 458 6.59 -10.06 -0.29
N GLY A 459 6.46 -8.80 0.14
CA GLY A 459 7.34 -7.71 -0.29
C GLY A 459 8.72 -7.72 0.40
N GLY A 460 8.85 -8.46 1.49
CA GLY A 460 9.94 -8.38 2.45
C GLY A 460 9.39 -8.50 3.88
N ASN A 461 10.27 -8.72 4.87
CA ASN A 461 9.87 -8.97 6.25
C ASN A 461 9.01 -7.82 6.82
N GLY A 462 7.70 -8.03 7.01
CA GLY A 462 6.79 -6.97 7.47
C GLY A 462 6.66 -5.78 6.51
N ALA A 463 6.78 -6.00 5.19
CA ALA A 463 6.52 -4.97 4.19
C ALA A 463 5.04 -4.58 4.13
N GLY A 464 4.16 -5.53 4.44
CA GLY A 464 2.72 -5.36 4.38
C GLY A 464 2.13 -5.67 3.00
N LEU A 465 0.83 -5.91 2.98
CA LEU A 465 0.08 -6.31 1.80
C LEU A 465 -1.39 -5.90 1.94
N ILE A 466 -1.95 -5.37 0.86
CA ILE A 466 -3.36 -5.01 0.76
C ILE A 466 -4.00 -5.96 -0.25
N TYR A 467 -5.10 -6.58 0.16
CA TYR A 467 -5.90 -7.49 -0.67
C TYR A 467 -7.19 -6.79 -1.09
N ILE A 468 -7.57 -6.94 -2.36
CA ILE A 468 -8.88 -6.56 -2.87
C ILE A 468 -9.70 -7.84 -3.02
N VAL A 469 -10.85 -7.90 -2.36
CA VAL A 469 -11.78 -9.04 -2.38
C VAL A 469 -13.09 -8.58 -2.99
N TYR A 470 -13.48 -9.15 -4.13
CA TYR A 470 -14.69 -8.75 -4.81
C TYR A 470 -15.95 -9.45 -4.29
N GLY A 471 -17.07 -8.73 -4.33
CA GLY A 471 -18.40 -9.24 -4.03
C GLY A 471 -18.96 -10.19 -5.11
N PRO A 472 -20.06 -10.89 -4.83
CA PRO A 472 -20.57 -11.21 -3.50
C PRO A 472 -19.77 -12.38 -2.90
N THR A 473 -19.22 -12.18 -1.70
CA THR A 473 -18.48 -13.24 -1.00
C THR A 473 -19.44 -14.23 -0.33
N SER A 474 -19.05 -15.51 -0.20
CA SER A 474 -19.82 -16.50 0.58
C SER A 474 -18.99 -17.71 1.02
N GLY A 475 -19.21 -18.15 2.25
CA GLY A 475 -18.53 -19.30 2.85
C GLY A 475 -17.07 -19.04 3.22
N THR A 476 -16.27 -20.10 3.32
CA THR A 476 -14.87 -20.00 3.77
C THR A 476 -13.89 -19.88 2.61
N SER A 477 -13.03 -18.87 2.66
CA SER A 477 -11.89 -18.65 1.74
C SER A 477 -10.61 -18.32 2.52
N THR A 478 -9.54 -18.04 1.79
CA THR A 478 -8.26 -17.49 2.29
C THR A 478 -7.81 -16.41 1.32
N LEU A 479 -7.13 -15.38 1.83
CA LEU A 479 -6.70 -14.20 1.07
C LEU A 479 -5.70 -14.52 -0.06
N ALA A 480 -5.11 -15.72 -0.07
CA ALA A 480 -4.46 -16.30 -1.25
C ALA A 480 -5.33 -16.34 -2.52
N ASN A 481 -6.67 -16.26 -2.37
CA ASN A 481 -7.65 -16.25 -3.45
C ASN A 481 -8.25 -14.85 -3.74
N ALA A 482 -7.71 -13.77 -3.17
CA ALA A 482 -8.18 -12.41 -3.44
C ALA A 482 -8.01 -12.04 -4.93
N ASP A 483 -8.86 -11.14 -5.43
CA ASP A 483 -8.97 -10.80 -6.85
C ASP A 483 -7.89 -9.82 -7.33
N ALA A 484 -7.40 -8.95 -6.43
CA ALA A 484 -6.17 -8.19 -6.61
C ALA A 484 -5.34 -8.10 -5.32
N ARG A 485 -4.06 -7.78 -5.48
CA ARG A 485 -3.05 -7.70 -4.43
C ARG A 485 -2.13 -6.51 -4.68
N ILE A 486 -1.97 -5.62 -3.71
CA ILE A 486 -1.11 -4.44 -3.77
C ILE A 486 -0.02 -4.61 -2.71
N LEU A 487 1.21 -4.84 -3.14
CA LEU A 487 2.33 -5.21 -2.26
C LEU A 487 3.01 -3.96 -1.67
N GLY A 488 3.37 -4.03 -0.38
CA GLY A 488 4.20 -3.02 0.29
C GLY A 488 5.56 -2.79 -0.41
N ARG A 489 6.11 -1.59 -0.25
CA ARG A 489 7.24 -1.09 -1.05
C ARG A 489 8.60 -1.62 -0.54
N GLN A 490 8.85 -1.61 0.76
CA GLN A 490 10.12 -2.03 1.37
C GLN A 490 9.94 -2.92 2.64
N PRO A 491 10.98 -3.65 3.07
CA PRO A 491 10.90 -4.61 4.17
C PRO A 491 10.84 -3.95 5.56
N GLY A 492 9.64 -3.52 5.96
CA GLY A 492 9.38 -3.01 7.30
C GLY A 492 8.28 -1.96 7.38
N ASP A 493 7.85 -1.38 6.25
CA ASP A 493 6.94 -0.24 6.15
C ASP A 493 5.57 -0.43 6.84
N ARG A 494 5.16 -1.70 6.97
CA ARG A 494 3.83 -2.13 7.46
C ARG A 494 2.66 -1.55 6.68
N ALA A 495 2.77 -1.56 5.35
CA ALA A 495 1.71 -1.08 4.46
C ALA A 495 0.38 -1.82 4.68
N GLY A 496 -0.71 -1.07 4.83
CA GLY A 496 -2.03 -1.62 5.17
C GLY A 496 -2.30 -1.69 6.68
N ASN A 497 -1.52 -0.97 7.51
CA ASN A 497 -1.85 -0.73 8.92
C ASN A 497 -3.13 0.11 9.08
N ALA A 498 -3.38 1.02 8.15
CA ALA A 498 -4.62 1.76 8.00
C ALA A 498 -4.99 1.76 6.51
N VAL A 499 -6.30 1.72 6.19
CA VAL A 499 -6.81 1.89 4.83
C VAL A 499 -8.08 2.72 4.87
N ASP A 500 -8.26 3.60 3.89
CA ASP A 500 -9.55 4.17 3.51
C ASP A 500 -9.76 3.86 2.01
N ALA A 501 -11.01 3.72 1.60
CA ALA A 501 -11.39 3.40 0.24
C ALA A 501 -12.75 4.01 -0.17
N THR A 502 -13.21 5.05 0.53
CA THR A 502 -14.59 5.54 0.44
C THR A 502 -14.87 6.60 -0.65
N ALA A 503 -13.86 7.03 -1.41
CA ALA A 503 -13.88 8.25 -2.24
C ALA A 503 -13.36 8.02 -3.67
N ASP A 504 -13.87 8.78 -4.65
CA ASP A 504 -13.48 8.79 -6.08
C ASP A 504 -12.59 10.03 -6.33
N ILE A 505 -11.27 9.86 -6.23
CA ILE A 505 -10.31 10.97 -6.16
C ILE A 505 -9.93 11.47 -7.56
N ASP A 506 -9.92 10.60 -8.58
CA ASP A 506 -9.66 10.98 -9.97
C ASP A 506 -10.91 11.43 -10.75
N GLY A 507 -12.10 11.04 -10.28
CA GLY A 507 -13.40 11.44 -10.81
C GLY A 507 -13.88 10.62 -12.01
N ASP A 508 -13.33 9.41 -12.24
CA ASP A 508 -13.76 8.53 -13.34
C ASP A 508 -15.00 7.67 -13.03
N GLY A 509 -15.41 7.58 -11.75
CA GLY A 509 -16.63 6.91 -11.31
C GLY A 509 -16.43 5.61 -10.53
N ARG A 510 -15.23 5.35 -9.98
CA ARG A 510 -14.93 4.26 -9.04
C ARG A 510 -14.20 4.84 -7.83
N HIS A 511 -14.38 4.27 -6.66
CA HIS A 511 -13.57 4.68 -5.51
C HIS A 511 -12.14 4.13 -5.61
N ASP A 512 -11.21 4.90 -5.05
CA ASP A 512 -9.77 4.61 -4.98
C ASP A 512 -9.39 4.03 -3.60
N VAL A 513 -8.10 3.72 -3.38
CA VAL A 513 -7.60 3.22 -2.08
C VAL A 513 -6.46 4.09 -1.56
N LEU A 514 -6.59 4.55 -0.33
CA LEU A 514 -5.56 5.25 0.43
C LEU A 514 -4.99 4.30 1.50
N VAL A 515 -3.70 4.01 1.42
CA VAL A 515 -2.99 3.04 2.27
C VAL A 515 -2.04 3.74 3.24
N GLY A 516 -2.13 3.44 4.53
CA GLY A 516 -1.14 3.82 5.53
C GLY A 516 0.06 2.87 5.62
N ALA A 517 1.27 3.42 5.65
CA ALA A 517 2.56 2.72 5.80
C ALA A 517 3.40 3.41 6.89
N TYR A 518 2.92 3.33 8.14
CA TYR A 518 3.30 4.20 9.25
C TYR A 518 4.75 4.14 9.74
N ILE A 519 5.57 3.20 9.25
CA ILE A 519 7.01 3.15 9.54
C ILE A 519 7.88 2.98 8.28
N ASP A 520 7.37 3.37 7.11
CA ASP A 520 8.18 3.65 5.91
C ASP A 520 9.39 4.54 6.29
N ASP A 521 10.60 4.12 5.90
CA ASP A 521 11.85 4.79 6.26
C ASP A 521 12.52 5.61 5.13
N SER A 522 11.82 5.78 4.00
CA SER A 522 12.40 6.32 2.76
C SER A 522 12.92 7.76 2.87
N ALA A 523 12.23 8.63 3.60
CA ALA A 523 12.71 10.00 3.89
C ALA A 523 13.58 10.07 5.16
N ALA A 524 13.18 9.35 6.20
CA ALA A 524 13.91 9.16 7.45
C ALA A 524 13.36 7.95 8.21
N ILE A 525 14.14 7.39 9.15
CA ILE A 525 13.77 6.21 9.96
C ILE A 525 12.39 6.40 10.60
N ASN A 526 11.42 5.55 10.23
CA ASN A 526 10.03 5.61 10.70
C ASN A 526 9.32 6.97 10.46
N ALA A 527 9.69 7.70 9.41
CA ALA A 527 8.96 8.92 9.01
C ALA A 527 7.51 8.59 8.63
N GLY A 528 7.29 7.41 8.06
CA GLY A 528 6.00 6.92 7.60
C GLY A 528 5.59 7.55 6.27
N ALA A 529 4.64 6.90 5.60
CA ALA A 529 4.06 7.36 4.36
C ALA A 529 2.59 6.95 4.24
N ALA A 530 1.85 7.58 3.33
CA ALA A 530 0.60 7.06 2.81
C ALA A 530 0.60 7.03 1.28
N TYR A 531 -0.11 6.08 0.69
CA TYR A 531 -0.10 5.83 -0.76
C TYR A 531 -1.53 5.79 -1.30
N LEU A 532 -1.83 6.63 -2.29
CA LEU A 532 -3.06 6.60 -3.08
C LEU A 532 -2.85 5.69 -4.29
N VAL A 533 -3.73 4.70 -4.46
CA VAL A 533 -3.71 3.70 -5.54
C VAL A 533 -5.06 3.71 -6.26
N LEU A 534 -5.07 4.12 -7.53
CA LEU A 534 -6.32 4.35 -8.26
C LEU A 534 -7.00 3.07 -8.74
N GLY A 535 -8.33 3.10 -8.88
CA GLY A 535 -9.12 1.97 -9.38
C GLY A 535 -9.10 1.84 -10.93
N PRO A 536 -9.26 0.63 -11.52
CA PRO A 536 -9.66 -0.62 -10.90
C PRO A 536 -8.50 -1.62 -10.78
N TRP A 537 -8.38 -2.25 -9.61
CA TRP A 537 -7.30 -3.18 -9.30
C TRP A 537 -7.51 -4.55 -9.96
N SER A 538 -6.45 -5.20 -10.44
CA SER A 538 -6.55 -6.59 -10.88
C SER A 538 -5.21 -7.34 -10.81
N GLY A 539 -5.23 -8.57 -10.29
CA GLY A 539 -4.04 -9.42 -10.24
C GLY A 539 -3.04 -8.99 -9.16
N THR A 540 -1.95 -8.31 -9.55
CA THR A 540 -0.86 -7.96 -8.62
C THR A 540 -0.12 -6.71 -9.08
N SER A 541 -0.04 -5.72 -8.18
CA SER A 541 0.71 -4.45 -8.31
C SER A 541 1.52 -4.16 -7.04
N TYR A 542 2.30 -3.08 -7.05
CA TYR A 542 3.15 -2.66 -5.93
C TYR A 542 2.86 -1.20 -5.55
N LEU A 543 3.12 -0.81 -4.30
CA LEU A 543 3.04 0.60 -3.89
C LEU A 543 4.14 1.49 -4.52
N THR A 544 5.15 0.90 -5.17
CA THR A 544 6.07 1.62 -6.08
C THR A 544 5.37 2.13 -7.34
N ASP A 545 4.24 1.52 -7.71
CA ASP A 545 3.49 1.84 -8.92
C ASP A 545 2.36 2.86 -8.64
N ALA A 546 2.22 3.31 -7.38
CA ALA A 546 1.13 4.15 -6.88
C ALA A 546 1.14 5.57 -7.46
N GLU A 547 -0.04 6.09 -7.78
CA GLU A 547 -0.22 7.38 -8.45
C GLU A 547 0.05 8.58 -7.53
N GLY A 548 -0.05 8.40 -6.21
CA GLY A 548 0.38 9.39 -5.21
C GLY A 548 1.07 8.74 -4.00
N GLY A 549 2.32 9.12 -3.73
CA GLY A 549 3.06 8.74 -2.53
C GLY A 549 3.30 9.94 -1.62
N PHE A 550 2.63 9.98 -0.48
CA PHE A 550 2.68 11.08 0.50
C PHE A 550 3.67 10.73 1.62
N ILE A 551 4.86 11.34 1.61
CA ILE A 551 6.01 10.90 2.42
C ILE A 551 6.21 11.80 3.64
N GLY A 552 6.46 11.21 4.82
CA GLY A 552 6.74 11.92 6.08
C GLY A 552 7.99 12.80 6.05
N GLU A 553 8.13 13.68 7.05
CA GLU A 553 9.17 14.72 7.06
C GLU A 553 10.41 14.35 7.91
N SER A 554 10.23 13.75 9.09
CA SER A 554 11.27 13.56 10.11
C SER A 554 11.28 12.16 10.74
N GLU A 555 12.42 11.81 11.37
CA GLU A 555 12.61 10.54 12.10
C GLU A 555 11.52 10.35 13.16
N ALA A 556 10.79 9.23 13.07
CA ALA A 556 9.69 8.82 13.95
C ALA A 556 8.41 9.68 13.92
N ASP A 557 8.16 10.50 12.90
CA ASP A 557 6.87 11.21 12.71
C ASP A 557 5.68 10.25 12.58
N VAL A 558 5.92 9.03 12.06
CA VAL A 558 4.94 7.95 11.79
C VAL A 558 3.70 8.38 11.00
N ALA A 559 3.91 9.12 9.91
CA ALA A 559 2.85 9.52 8.98
C ALA A 559 2.18 8.31 8.33
N GLY A 560 0.85 8.35 8.18
CA GLY A 560 0.07 7.21 7.67
C GLY A 560 -0.35 6.21 8.75
N TRP A 561 -0.12 6.51 10.04
CA TRP A 561 -0.70 5.76 11.18
C TRP A 561 -2.23 5.72 11.13
N ALA A 562 -2.83 6.83 10.71
CA ALA A 562 -4.23 6.95 10.37
C ALA A 562 -4.33 7.67 9.01
N VAL A 563 -5.29 7.27 8.19
CA VAL A 563 -5.59 7.87 6.90
C VAL A 563 -7.10 8.03 6.78
N SER A 564 -7.57 9.05 6.06
CA SER A 564 -8.97 9.16 5.65
C SER A 564 -9.12 10.00 4.39
N MET A 565 -10.10 9.68 3.55
CA MET A 565 -10.54 10.50 2.42
C MET A 565 -11.80 11.24 2.87
N ALA A 566 -11.61 12.41 3.47
CA ALA A 566 -12.52 12.94 4.50
C ALA A 566 -13.64 13.85 3.96
N GLY A 567 -13.88 13.85 2.65
CA GLY A 567 -14.80 14.77 1.97
C GLY A 567 -14.15 16.12 1.61
N ASP A 568 -14.96 17.05 1.09
CA ASP A 568 -14.56 18.40 0.64
C ASP A 568 -14.22 19.30 1.84
N LEU A 569 -12.98 19.21 2.33
CA LEU A 569 -12.50 19.94 3.52
C LEU A 569 -12.04 21.36 3.19
N ASP A 570 -11.61 21.64 1.96
CA ASP A 570 -11.15 22.97 1.52
C ASP A 570 -12.24 23.82 0.83
N GLY A 571 -13.34 23.19 0.39
CA GLY A 571 -14.48 23.84 -0.27
C GLY A 571 -14.33 24.01 -1.79
N GLY A 572 -13.37 23.31 -2.41
CA GLY A 572 -13.16 23.21 -3.85
C GLY A 572 -14.21 22.35 -4.56
N GLY A 573 -14.84 21.41 -3.85
CA GLY A 573 -15.89 20.51 -4.37
C GLY A 573 -15.37 19.16 -4.89
N VAL A 574 -14.27 18.66 -4.31
CA VAL A 574 -13.69 17.32 -4.49
C VAL A 574 -13.34 16.74 -3.12
N GLU A 575 -13.05 15.44 -3.01
CA GLU A 575 -12.82 14.79 -1.72
C GLU A 575 -11.34 14.82 -1.33
N ASP A 576 -11.01 15.36 -0.15
CA ASP A 576 -9.64 15.65 0.28
C ASP A 576 -9.01 14.53 1.12
N ILE A 577 -7.68 14.42 1.03
CA ILE A 577 -6.90 13.38 1.71
C ILE A 577 -6.34 13.89 3.04
N VAL A 578 -6.61 13.16 4.12
CA VAL A 578 -6.14 13.46 5.48
C VAL A 578 -5.22 12.35 5.98
N ILE A 579 -4.04 12.73 6.47
CA ILE A 579 -3.01 11.80 6.95
C ILE A 579 -2.60 12.18 8.38
N GLY A 580 -2.71 11.22 9.29
CA GLY A 580 -2.26 11.32 10.67
C GLY A 580 -0.81 10.89 10.84
N ALA A 581 -0.01 11.72 11.50
CA ALA A 581 1.38 11.50 11.86
C ALA A 581 1.58 11.75 13.36
N PRO A 582 1.10 10.84 14.24
CA PRO A 582 1.06 11.06 15.69
C PRO A 582 2.42 11.14 16.38
N GLY A 583 3.54 10.87 15.71
CA GLY A 583 4.88 11.15 16.24
C GLY A 583 5.37 12.58 15.98
N GLY A 584 4.74 13.30 15.04
CA GLY A 584 5.19 14.58 14.50
C GLY A 584 5.72 15.61 15.51
N ASP A 585 6.97 16.04 15.35
CA ASP A 585 7.67 16.91 16.33
C ASP A 585 7.50 18.42 16.09
N ALA A 586 7.02 18.81 14.90
CA ALA A 586 7.08 20.19 14.37
C ALA A 586 6.37 21.25 15.24
N GLY A 587 5.33 20.86 15.98
CA GLY A 587 4.66 21.72 16.97
C GLY A 587 5.20 21.55 18.40
N ALA A 588 5.40 20.30 18.81
CA ALA A 588 5.99 19.87 20.08
C ALA A 588 6.52 18.43 19.94
N GLU A 589 7.52 18.05 20.74
CA GLU A 589 8.12 16.71 20.78
C GLU A 589 7.06 15.62 21.02
N GLU A 590 6.89 14.68 20.08
CA GLU A 590 5.82 13.67 20.05
C GLU A 590 4.37 14.27 20.12
N GLY A 591 4.20 15.52 19.67
CA GLY A 591 2.92 16.21 19.68
C GLY A 591 1.93 15.71 18.63
N GLY A 592 2.44 15.17 17.53
CA GLY A 592 1.67 14.71 16.37
C GLY A 592 1.34 15.83 15.39
N THR A 593 1.12 15.46 14.12
CA THR A 593 0.63 16.35 13.06
C THR A 593 -0.47 15.65 12.27
N VAL A 594 -1.48 16.41 11.85
CA VAL A 594 -2.39 16.02 10.78
C VAL A 594 -2.08 16.85 9.53
N TYR A 595 -1.97 16.19 8.40
CA TYR A 595 -1.81 16.80 7.08
C TYR A 595 -3.12 16.69 6.31
N ILE A 596 -3.48 17.74 5.58
CA ILE A 596 -4.63 17.81 4.67
C ILE A 596 -4.09 18.19 3.29
N ILE A 597 -4.38 17.34 2.31
CA ILE A 597 -3.98 17.47 0.92
C ILE A 597 -5.24 17.73 0.10
N ALA A 598 -5.26 18.85 -0.61
CA ALA A 598 -6.36 19.18 -1.50
C ALA A 598 -6.29 18.28 -2.74
N SER A 599 -7.41 17.61 -3.07
CA SER A 599 -7.43 16.79 -4.29
C SER A 599 -7.52 17.63 -5.58
N GLU A 600 -7.86 18.93 -5.49
CA GLU A 600 -7.99 19.81 -6.67
C GLU A 600 -6.64 20.17 -7.33
N GLY A 601 -6.17 19.29 -8.21
CA GLY A 601 -4.90 19.46 -8.93
C GLY A 601 -3.85 18.42 -8.60
N LEU A 602 -4.24 17.30 -7.98
CA LEU A 602 -3.54 16.04 -8.23
C LEU A 602 -3.48 15.81 -9.77
N VAL A 603 -2.35 15.30 -10.24
CA VAL A 603 -2.10 15.06 -11.67
C VAL A 603 -1.69 13.60 -11.78
N PHE A 604 -2.53 12.86 -12.51
CA PHE A 604 -2.42 11.44 -12.82
C PHE A 604 -2.12 11.28 -14.33
#